data_AF-A0A9R1HA77-F1
#
_entry.id   AF-A0A9R1HA77-F1
#
_cell.length_a   1.000
_cell.length_b   1.000
_cell.length_c   1.000
_cell.angle_alpha   90.00
_cell.angle_beta   90.00
_cell.angle_gamma   90.00
#
_symmetry.space_group_name_H-M   'P 1'
#
loop_
_entity.id
_entity.type
_entity.pdbx_description
1 polymer ?
#
loop_
_entity_poly.entity_id
_entity_poly.type
_entity_poly.pdbx_seq_one_letter_code
_entity_poly.pdbx_strand_id
1 'polypeptide(L)'
;MDAGSSSSPLHIMVVPWLAFGHLLPYLELSERLPERGHRVSYVSTSRNLARLPTLRPTAVPRVDFVMLPLPSVDGLTDGAESTNDVPDDKRGLHFKAFDGLATPFAEFMAAACTDEATRPHWVIADCFHHWAAAAAEHKVR
;
A
#
# COMPACT_ATOMS: atom_id res chain seq x y z
N MET A 1 11.02 4.92 36.10
CA MET A 1 10.09 4.06 35.36
C MET A 1 9.10 5.00 34.71
N ASP A 2 9.46 5.52 33.54
CA ASP A 2 8.54 6.40 32.81
C ASP A 2 7.59 5.49 32.04
N ALA A 3 6.36 5.40 32.53
CA ALA A 3 5.25 4.89 31.75
C ALA A 3 5.06 5.88 30.59
N GLY A 4 5.79 5.65 29.49
CA GLY A 4 5.67 6.43 28.27
C GLY A 4 4.20 6.49 27.89
N SER A 5 3.67 7.71 27.76
CA SER A 5 2.34 8.00 27.25
C SER A 5 2.00 7.02 26.12
N SER A 6 1.06 6.10 26.34
CA SER A 6 0.61 5.20 25.29
C SER A 6 -0.13 6.04 24.26
N SER A 7 0.56 6.46 23.20
CA SER A 7 -0.06 7.13 22.06
C SER A 7 -1.22 6.26 21.55
N SER A 8 -2.36 6.88 21.24
CA SER A 8 -3.52 6.18 20.71
C SER A 8 -3.14 5.34 19.49
N PRO A 9 -3.68 4.11 19.34
CA PRO A 9 -3.48 3.28 18.15
C PRO A 9 -3.76 4.04 16.85
N LEU A 10 -2.74 4.21 16.03
CA LEU A 10 -2.88 4.75 14.67
C LEU A 10 -3.32 3.65 13.71
N HIS A 11 -4.10 4.03 12.70
CA HIS A 11 -4.29 3.26 11.48
C HIS A 11 -3.36 3.83 10.40
N ILE A 12 -2.43 3.03 9.92
CA ILE A 12 -1.37 3.45 9.00
C ILE A 12 -1.59 2.74 7.67
N MET A 13 -1.63 3.50 6.59
CA MET A 13 -1.65 2.95 5.24
C MET A 13 -0.23 2.88 4.70
N VAL A 14 0.16 1.74 4.15
CA VAL A 14 1.48 1.51 3.57
C VAL A 14 1.32 1.21 2.08
N VAL A 15 1.98 2.01 1.24
CA VAL A 15 1.80 1.99 -0.22
C VAL A 15 3.16 1.83 -0.92
N PRO A 16 3.67 0.59 -1.04
CA PRO A 16 4.96 0.27 -1.64
C PRO A 16 4.95 0.32 -3.17
N TRP A 17 6.11 0.62 -3.77
CA TRP A 17 6.30 0.48 -5.22
C TRP A 17 6.15 -0.99 -5.67
N LEU A 18 5.67 -1.19 -6.92
CA LEU A 18 5.36 -2.49 -7.54
C LEU A 18 6.62 -3.28 -7.95
N ALA A 19 7.59 -3.37 -7.07
CA ALA A 19 8.81 -4.15 -7.22
C ALA A 19 9.10 -4.90 -5.92
N PHE A 20 9.50 -6.17 -5.99
CA PHE A 20 9.71 -7.00 -4.80
C PHE A 20 10.77 -6.46 -3.84
N GLY A 21 11.76 -5.73 -4.37
CA GLY A 21 12.75 -5.01 -3.55
C GLY A 21 12.15 -3.92 -2.67
N HIS A 22 10.93 -3.45 -2.97
CA HIS A 22 10.18 -2.48 -2.18
C HIS A 22 9.04 -3.17 -1.41
N LEU A 23 8.28 -4.06 -2.06
CA LEU A 23 7.17 -4.79 -1.44
C LEU A 23 7.61 -5.52 -0.16
N LEU A 24 8.70 -6.28 -0.21
CA LEU A 24 9.11 -7.10 0.94
C LEU A 24 9.56 -6.26 2.16
N PRO A 25 10.41 -5.21 2.01
CA PRO A 25 10.74 -4.34 3.14
C PRO A 25 9.54 -3.60 3.74
N TYR A 26 8.62 -3.13 2.90
CA TYR A 26 7.39 -2.49 3.39
C TYR A 26 6.47 -3.49 4.09
N LEU A 27 6.44 -4.74 3.66
CA LEU A 27 5.71 -5.80 4.35
C LEU A 27 6.32 -6.05 5.73
N GLU A 28 7.65 -6.18 5.82
CA GLU A 28 8.35 -6.33 7.09
C GLU A 28 8.07 -5.16 8.05
N LEU A 29 8.09 -3.91 7.54
CA LEU A 29 7.67 -2.75 8.32
C LEU A 29 6.23 -2.89 8.81
N SER A 30 5.32 -3.28 7.92
CA SER A 30 3.89 -3.43 8.20
C SER A 30 3.61 -4.47 9.27
N GLU A 31 4.41 -5.53 9.34
CA GLU A 31 4.28 -6.52 10.40
C GLU A 31 4.80 -6.05 11.76
N ARG A 32 5.72 -5.08 11.79
CA ARG A 32 6.32 -4.55 13.04
C ARG A 32 5.49 -3.44 13.67
N LEU A 33 4.65 -2.73 12.89
CA LEU A 33 3.76 -1.67 13.39
C LEU A 33 2.71 -2.19 14.40
N PRO A 34 2.08 -3.36 14.21
CA PRO A 34 1.21 -4.01 15.20
C PRO A 34 1.83 -4.23 16.58
N GLU A 35 3.14 -4.46 16.66
CA GLU A 35 3.87 -4.63 17.93
C GLU A 35 3.85 -3.36 18.79
N ARG A 36 3.59 -2.20 18.17
CA ARG A 36 3.38 -0.90 18.82
C ARG A 36 1.90 -0.53 18.99
N GLY A 37 1.00 -1.48 18.73
CA GLY A 37 -0.44 -1.30 18.86
C GLY A 37 -1.14 -0.67 17.64
N HIS A 38 -0.42 -0.43 16.54
CA HIS A 38 -1.00 0.17 15.33
C HIS A 38 -1.73 -0.84 14.44
N ARG A 39 -2.69 -0.37 13.64
CA ARG A 39 -3.32 -1.12 12.55
C ARG A 39 -2.68 -0.70 11.23
N VAL A 40 -2.54 -1.62 10.29
CA VAL A 40 -1.95 -1.37 8.98
C VAL A 40 -2.90 -1.79 7.87
N SER A 41 -3.04 -0.93 6.85
CA SER A 41 -3.54 -1.32 5.54
C SER A 41 -2.37 -1.33 4.56
N TYR A 42 -1.98 -2.52 4.12
CA TYR A 42 -0.92 -2.70 3.14
C TYR A 42 -1.54 -2.75 1.75
N VAL A 43 -1.30 -1.72 0.95
CA VAL A 43 -1.99 -1.49 -0.33
C VAL A 43 -1.10 -1.92 -1.48
N SER A 44 -1.57 -2.83 -2.32
CA SER A 44 -0.88 -3.22 -3.55
C SER A 44 -1.84 -3.84 -4.56
N THR A 45 -1.31 -4.31 -5.68
CA THR A 45 -2.10 -4.93 -6.74
C THR A 45 -2.36 -6.41 -6.48
N SER A 46 -3.38 -6.96 -7.13
CA SER A 46 -3.91 -8.29 -6.86
C SER A 46 -2.87 -9.41 -6.92
N ARG A 47 -2.06 -9.43 -7.98
CA ARG A 47 -1.05 -10.45 -8.23
C ARG A 47 0.17 -10.28 -7.35
N ASN A 48 0.50 -9.03 -6.98
CA ASN A 48 1.58 -8.78 -6.04
C ASN A 48 1.23 -9.31 -4.66
N LEU A 49 0.04 -8.98 -4.14
CA LEU A 49 -0.44 -9.49 -2.85
C LEU A 49 -0.47 -11.02 -2.79
N ALA A 50 -0.92 -11.67 -3.87
CA ALA A 50 -0.95 -13.14 -3.96
C ALA A 50 0.45 -13.80 -3.96
N ARG A 51 1.51 -13.04 -4.24
CA ARG A 51 2.91 -13.51 -4.28
C ARG A 51 3.71 -13.14 -3.04
N LEU A 52 3.13 -12.37 -2.12
CA LEU A 52 3.78 -12.04 -0.86
C LEU A 52 3.82 -13.26 0.07
N PRO A 53 4.83 -13.34 0.95
CA PRO A 53 4.81 -14.33 2.02
C PRO A 53 3.59 -14.10 2.94
N THR A 54 3.12 -15.17 3.57
CA THR A 54 2.08 -15.09 4.58
C THR A 54 2.55 -14.24 5.76
N LEU A 55 1.64 -13.40 6.27
CA LEU A 55 1.89 -12.58 7.45
C LEU A 55 2.24 -13.44 8.67
N ARG A 56 3.13 -12.91 9.53
CA ARG A 56 3.37 -13.44 10.87
C ARG A 56 2.03 -13.54 11.63
N PRO A 57 1.74 -14.65 12.36
CA PRO A 57 0.47 -14.82 13.06
C PRO A 57 0.10 -13.68 14.02
N THR A 58 1.10 -13.02 14.60
CA THR A 58 0.92 -11.85 15.48
C THR A 58 0.50 -10.58 14.74
N ALA A 59 0.82 -10.47 13.45
CA ALA A 59 0.47 -9.33 12.60
C ALA A 59 -0.92 -9.49 11.96
N VAL A 60 -1.35 -10.72 11.65
CA VAL A 60 -2.63 -11.03 10.98
C VAL A 60 -3.84 -10.25 11.54
N PRO A 61 -4.04 -10.10 12.87
CA PRO A 61 -5.22 -9.40 13.38
C PRO A 61 -5.23 -7.88 13.15
N ARG A 62 -4.11 -7.31 12.70
CA ARG A 62 -3.90 -5.85 12.61
C ARG A 62 -3.34 -5.40 11.27
N VAL A 63 -3.04 -6.31 10.34
CA VAL A 63 -2.56 -5.99 8.99
C VAL A 63 -3.57 -6.49 7.99
N ASP A 64 -4.21 -5.56 7.29
CA ASP A 64 -5.16 -5.83 6.22
C ASP A 64 -4.47 -5.60 4.87
N PHE A 65 -4.58 -6.57 3.96
CA PHE A 65 -4.16 -6.39 2.57
C PHE A 65 -5.28 -5.73 1.77
N VAL A 66 -4.95 -4.60 1.14
CA VAL A 66 -5.87 -3.83 0.30
C VAL A 66 -5.44 -3.99 -1.15
N MET A 67 -6.34 -4.58 -1.93
CA MET A 67 -6.13 -4.85 -3.34
C MET A 67 -6.63 -3.68 -4.19
N LEU A 68 -5.77 -3.11 -5.02
CA LEU A 68 -6.15 -2.18 -6.08
C LEU A 68 -6.00 -2.82 -7.46
N PRO A 69 -6.95 -2.63 -8.38
CA PRO A 69 -6.83 -3.13 -9.74
C PRO A 69 -5.78 -2.30 -10.50
N LEU A 70 -4.75 -2.96 -11.05
CA LEU A 70 -3.82 -2.29 -11.94
C LEU A 70 -4.51 -2.04 -13.29
N PRO A 71 -4.59 -0.79 -13.78
CA PRO A 71 -5.20 -0.51 -15.07
C PRO A 71 -4.46 -1.20 -16.23
N SER A 72 -5.22 -1.74 -17.17
CA SER A 72 -4.69 -2.31 -18.41
C SER A 72 -4.06 -1.21 -19.28
N VAL A 73 -2.93 -1.54 -19.90
CA VAL A 73 -2.22 -0.65 -20.83
C VAL A 73 -1.84 -1.44 -22.08
N ASP A 74 -2.18 -0.92 -23.25
CA ASP A 74 -1.84 -1.54 -24.53
C ASP A 74 -0.34 -1.85 -24.64
N GLY A 75 -0.02 -3.09 -25.01
CA GLY A 75 1.36 -3.60 -25.15
C GLY A 75 1.97 -4.18 -23.87
N LEU A 76 1.33 -3.98 -22.72
CA LEU A 76 1.64 -4.67 -21.47
C LEU A 76 0.87 -5.99 -21.39
N THR A 77 1.54 -7.06 -20.99
CA THR A 77 0.90 -8.38 -20.85
C THR A 77 -0.05 -8.39 -19.65
N ASP A 78 -1.18 -9.08 -19.79
CA ASP A 78 -2.15 -9.22 -18.71
C ASP A 78 -1.51 -9.81 -17.45
N GLY A 79 -1.76 -9.13 -16.33
CA GLY A 79 -1.21 -9.49 -15.03
C GLY A 79 0.28 -9.22 -14.88
N ALA A 80 0.92 -8.43 -15.74
CA ALA A 80 2.28 -7.95 -15.51
C ALA A 80 2.27 -6.78 -14.51
N GLU A 81 2.08 -7.12 -13.23
CA GLU A 81 1.86 -6.14 -12.15
C GLU A 81 3.12 -5.82 -11.33
N SER A 82 4.27 -6.41 -11.65
CA SER A 82 5.55 -6.05 -11.04
C SER A 82 6.65 -5.88 -12.06
N THR A 83 7.73 -5.21 -11.64
CA THR A 83 8.95 -5.12 -12.45
C THR A 83 9.55 -6.49 -12.82
N ASN A 84 9.25 -7.56 -12.09
CA ASN A 84 9.72 -8.92 -12.43
C ASN A 84 8.95 -9.54 -13.60
N ASP A 85 7.77 -9.02 -13.93
CA ASP A 85 6.89 -9.55 -14.97
C ASP A 85 7.10 -8.82 -16.31
N VAL A 86 7.95 -7.80 -16.34
CA VAL A 86 8.07 -6.84 -17.45
C VAL A 86 9.52 -6.75 -17.93
N PRO A 87 9.80 -7.04 -19.22
CA PRO A 87 11.11 -6.79 -19.83
C PRO A 87 11.52 -5.31 -19.77
N ASP A 88 12.83 -5.03 -19.82
CA ASP A 88 13.35 -3.66 -19.64
C ASP A 88 12.81 -2.65 -20.64
N ASP A 89 12.62 -3.05 -21.90
CA ASP A 89 12.06 -2.22 -22.98
C ASP A 89 10.58 -1.87 -22.78
N LYS A 90 9.87 -2.60 -21.91
CA LYS A 90 8.45 -2.39 -21.57
C LYS A 90 8.23 -1.69 -20.23
N ARG A 91 9.29 -1.32 -19.51
CA ARG A 91 9.16 -0.65 -18.20
C ARG A 91 8.33 0.64 -18.25
N GLY A 92 8.42 1.40 -19.34
CA GLY A 92 7.59 2.60 -19.54
C GLY A 92 6.08 2.32 -19.51
N LEU A 93 5.64 1.16 -20.03
CA LEU A 93 4.23 0.76 -19.99
C LEU A 93 3.80 0.36 -18.57
N HIS A 94 4.70 -0.27 -17.80
CA HIS A 94 4.45 -0.58 -16.39
C HIS A 94 4.34 0.68 -15.54
N PHE A 95 5.19 1.69 -15.76
CA PHE A 95 5.05 3.00 -15.13
C PHE A 95 3.73 3.69 -15.53
N LYS A 96 3.34 3.63 -16.80
CA LYS A 96 2.03 4.15 -17.24
C LYS A 96 0.85 3.46 -16.54
N ALA A 97 0.90 2.14 -16.38
CA ALA A 97 -0.12 1.39 -15.65
C ALA A 97 -0.16 1.80 -14.18
N PHE A 98 1.02 1.95 -13.56
CA PHE A 98 1.15 2.44 -12.19
C PHE A 98 0.61 3.85 -12.00
N ASP A 99 0.88 4.79 -12.90
CA ASP A 99 0.35 6.15 -12.81
C ASP A 99 -1.18 6.13 -12.84
N GLY A 100 -1.75 5.17 -13.58
CA GLY A 100 -3.19 4.89 -13.58
C GLY A 100 -3.75 4.43 -12.23
N LEU A 101 -2.94 3.95 -11.28
CA LEU A 101 -3.38 3.62 -9.91
C LEU A 101 -3.79 4.85 -9.09
N ALA A 102 -3.43 6.06 -9.53
CA ALA A 102 -3.83 7.29 -8.86
C ALA A 102 -5.35 7.38 -8.66
N THR A 103 -6.14 7.01 -9.67
CA THR A 103 -7.61 7.03 -9.62
C THR A 103 -8.18 6.02 -8.61
N PRO A 104 -7.94 4.70 -8.73
CA PRO A 104 -8.47 3.73 -7.78
C PRO A 104 -7.94 3.95 -6.36
N PHE A 105 -6.71 4.47 -6.20
CA PHE A 105 -6.21 4.84 -4.87
C PHE A 105 -6.99 6.03 -4.28
N ALA A 106 -7.25 7.09 -5.06
CA ALA A 106 -8.00 8.24 -4.58
C ALA A 106 -9.44 7.90 -4.20
N GLU A 107 -10.09 7.02 -4.98
CA GLU A 107 -11.42 6.47 -4.69
C GLU A 107 -11.41 5.65 -3.40
N PHE A 108 -10.44 4.75 -3.25
CA PHE A 108 -10.26 3.95 -2.04
C PHE A 108 -10.02 4.85 -0.81
N MET A 109 -9.12 5.83 -0.91
CA MET A 109 -8.85 6.80 0.16
C MET A 109 -10.12 7.58 0.54
N ALA A 110 -10.88 8.06 -0.44
CA ALA A 110 -12.14 8.76 -0.18
C ALA A 110 -13.13 7.87 0.58
N ALA A 111 -13.29 6.62 0.17
CA ALA A 111 -14.16 5.65 0.84
C ALA A 111 -13.68 5.32 2.26
N ALA A 112 -12.39 5.05 2.46
CA ALA A 112 -11.80 4.77 3.76
C ALA A 112 -11.97 5.94 4.74
N CYS A 113 -11.93 7.18 4.26
CA CYS A 113 -12.12 8.37 5.09
C CYS A 113 -13.58 8.65 5.46
N THR A 114 -14.56 7.89 4.96
CA THR A 114 -15.98 8.03 5.35
C THR A 114 -16.30 7.43 6.72
N ASP A 115 -15.50 6.46 7.18
CA ASP A 115 -15.65 5.80 8.47
C ASP A 115 -14.41 6.04 9.32
N GLU A 116 -14.59 6.66 10.49
CA GLU A 116 -13.51 6.95 11.43
C GLU A 116 -12.73 5.69 11.87
N ALA A 117 -13.33 4.51 11.84
CA ALA A 117 -12.66 3.25 12.18
C ALA A 117 -11.70 2.74 11.09
N THR A 118 -11.86 3.22 9.85
CA THR A 118 -11.02 2.84 8.69
C THR A 118 -10.27 4.02 8.08
N ARG A 119 -10.47 5.23 8.61
CA ARG A 119 -9.75 6.42 8.22
C ARG A 119 -8.25 6.26 8.57
N PRO A 120 -7.35 6.32 7.58
CA PRO A 120 -5.92 6.29 7.86
C PRO A 120 -5.50 7.57 8.57
N HIS A 121 -4.73 7.41 9.64
CA HIS A 121 -4.08 8.50 10.36
C HIS A 121 -2.81 8.92 9.63
N TRP A 122 -2.02 7.97 9.12
CA TRP A 122 -0.83 8.24 8.32
C TRP A 122 -0.84 7.44 7.02
N VAL A 123 -0.20 7.98 5.99
CA VAL A 123 0.12 7.28 4.75
C VAL A 123 1.64 7.25 4.60
N ILE A 124 2.21 6.05 4.58
CA ILE A 124 3.61 5.80 4.26
C ILE A 124 3.65 5.35 2.80
N ALA A 125 3.98 6.28 1.91
CA ALA A 125 4.08 6.02 0.48
C ALA A 125 5.54 5.89 0.03
N ASP A 126 5.77 4.98 -0.91
CA ASP A 126 7.06 4.86 -1.59
C ASP A 126 7.37 6.10 -2.44
N CYS A 127 8.65 6.40 -2.69
CA CYS A 127 9.09 7.61 -3.39
C CYS A 127 8.56 7.71 -4.84
N PHE A 128 8.15 6.60 -5.45
CA PHE A 128 7.53 6.60 -6.78
C PHE A 128 6.06 7.07 -6.79
N HIS A 129 5.38 7.09 -5.63
CA HIS A 129 3.95 7.43 -5.50
C HIS A 129 3.69 8.94 -5.47
N HIS A 130 4.08 9.64 -6.53
CA HIS A 130 3.90 11.09 -6.64
C HIS A 130 2.43 11.55 -6.49
N TRP A 131 1.46 10.68 -6.78
CA TRP A 131 0.03 10.95 -6.65
C TRP A 131 -0.54 10.73 -5.24
N ALA A 132 0.16 10.02 -4.34
CA ALA A 132 -0.39 9.63 -3.04
C ALA A 132 -0.68 10.82 -2.12
N ALA A 133 0.18 11.84 -2.15
CA ALA A 133 0.00 13.04 -1.34
C ALA A 133 -1.29 13.81 -1.71
N ALA A 134 -1.55 13.96 -3.01
CA ALA A 134 -2.77 14.62 -3.49
C ALA A 134 -4.04 13.86 -3.10
N ALA A 135 -4.01 12.52 -3.12
CA ALA A 135 -5.14 11.71 -2.69
C ALA A 135 -5.41 11.78 -1.17
N ALA A 136 -4.37 12.03 -0.37
CA ALA A 136 -4.42 12.15 1.09
C ALA A 136 -4.75 13.58 1.59
N GLU A 137 -4.62 14.59 0.73
CA GLU A 137 -4.80 16.00 1.08
C GLU A 137 -6.18 16.25 1.70
N HIS A 138 -6.21 16.93 2.86
CA HIS A 138 -7.40 17.20 3.68
C HIS A 138 -8.17 15.98 4.22
N LYS A 139 -7.65 14.76 4.05
CA LYS A 139 -8.34 13.50 4.44
C LYS A 139 -7.66 12.74 5.58
N VAL A 140 -6.36 12.95 5.74
CA VAL A 140 -5.47 12.33 6.74
C VAL A 140 -5.31 13.30 7.93
N ARG A 141 -5.35 12.78 9.18
CA ARG A 141 -5.43 13.58 10.42
C ARG A 141 -4.17 13.46 11.28
#